data_AF-A0A1F0KNR5-F1
#
_entry.id   AF-A0A1F0KNR5-F1
#
_cell.length_a   1.000
_cell.length_b   1.000
_cell.length_c   1.000
_cell.angle_alpha   90.00
_cell.angle_beta   90.00
_cell.angle_gamma   90.00
#
_symmetry.space_group_name_H-M   'P 1'
#
loop_
_entity.id
_entity.type
_entity.pdbx_description
1 polymer ?
#
loop_
_entity_poly.entity_id
_entity_poly.type
_entity_poly.pdbx_seq_one_letter_code
_entity_poly.pdbx_strand_id
1 'polypeptide(L)'
;MTVQTTLHDVLGAPLPPAPAYGSNSIADVLESASSLVAQRSPVRPVHALDADPAFHSSADPLNLAARLTEQDVDPDSFRHACVIMVDGLGEQLLNSYGGYAPALRKTLNLGPLDAAFPTTTAASLTSLGTGTAPGAHGIAGYEVRNPAGNGGAGSVMNHLSGWDQSVDPHAWQPLPTVLERHHTNRRVLTISLGKYRGTGLTEAALRGGDFVDAVGYNARVTYALEALSSRTPTTVYLYWGEIDAAGHRYGVGSDEWLQQLEELNSALKRLAERAPAWAALFVTADHGMVNVPEHQRIDYSGVEELTRNIAMTAGEPRAVHLYLEDTSEAARTATAQRWAQYWGERAWVIDSRELMRAGYFGPVITDAARGRIGDLMVCARDDWALYDMRHYQERALHMVGQHGSLTDAERLVPLRMLKTF
;
A
#
# COMPACT_ATOMS: atom_id res chain seq x y z
N MET A 1 5.29 18.92 -18.55
CA MET A 1 4.15 19.14 -17.64
C MET A 1 2.87 18.86 -18.42
N THR A 2 2.47 17.60 -18.47
CA THR A 2 1.12 17.23 -18.90
C THR A 2 0.18 17.77 -17.83
N VAL A 3 -0.76 18.64 -18.19
CA VAL A 3 -1.80 19.10 -17.26
C VAL A 3 -2.55 17.84 -16.83
N GLN A 4 -2.40 17.46 -15.55
CA GLN A 4 -3.15 16.35 -14.98
C GLN A 4 -4.62 16.80 -14.95
N THR A 5 -5.39 16.39 -15.94
CA THR A 5 -6.83 16.67 -15.98
C THR A 5 -7.47 15.89 -14.85
N THR A 6 -8.13 16.59 -13.92
CA THR A 6 -8.91 15.98 -12.84
C THR A 6 -9.93 15.00 -13.43
N LEU A 7 -9.80 13.71 -13.07
CA LEU A 7 -10.80 12.70 -13.44
C LEU A 7 -12.07 12.97 -12.63
N HIS A 8 -13.22 12.78 -13.26
CA HIS A 8 -14.52 12.89 -12.60
C HIS A 8 -15.23 11.54 -12.67
N ASP A 9 -16.06 11.24 -11.68
CA ASP A 9 -16.89 10.05 -11.67
C ASP A 9 -18.09 10.18 -12.64
N VAL A 10 -18.95 9.15 -12.68
CA VAL A 10 -20.12 9.12 -13.56
C VAL A 10 -21.12 10.26 -13.32
N LEU A 11 -21.16 10.86 -12.12
CA LEU A 11 -22.00 12.02 -11.81
C LEU A 11 -21.27 13.37 -11.96
N GLY A 12 -20.01 13.36 -12.38
CA GLY A 12 -19.21 14.56 -12.54
C GLY A 12 -18.60 15.07 -11.23
N ALA A 13 -18.52 14.25 -10.17
CA ALA A 13 -17.78 14.59 -8.97
C ALA A 13 -16.27 14.39 -9.22
N PRO A 14 -15.41 15.37 -8.89
CA PRO A 14 -13.97 15.23 -9.09
C PRO A 14 -13.40 14.17 -8.15
N LEU A 15 -12.45 13.39 -8.67
CA LEU A 15 -11.66 12.47 -7.87
C LEU A 15 -10.39 13.16 -7.35
N PRO A 16 -9.88 12.72 -6.18
CA PRO A 16 -8.50 13.01 -5.76
C PRO A 16 -7.50 12.56 -6.84
N PRO A 17 -6.34 13.22 -6.97
CA PRO A 17 -5.37 12.89 -8.01
C PRO A 17 -4.87 11.44 -7.90
N ALA A 18 -4.49 10.86 -9.05
CA ALA A 18 -3.85 9.55 -9.08
C ALA A 18 -2.50 9.56 -8.33
N PRO A 19 -2.10 8.44 -7.71
CA PRO A 19 -0.83 8.36 -6.99
C PRO A 19 0.38 8.69 -7.89
N ALA A 20 1.32 9.46 -7.36
CA ALA A 20 2.50 9.94 -8.09
C ALA A 20 3.61 8.88 -8.22
N TYR A 21 3.30 7.71 -8.79
CA TYR A 21 4.26 6.62 -8.99
C TYR A 21 5.50 7.07 -9.80
N GLY A 22 6.69 6.71 -9.33
CA GLY A 22 7.96 7.10 -9.92
C GLY A 22 8.47 8.46 -9.46
N SER A 23 7.83 9.10 -8.47
CA SER A 23 8.23 10.44 -8.02
C SER A 23 7.90 10.79 -6.58
N ASN A 24 6.74 10.35 -6.05
CA ASN A 24 6.32 10.68 -4.69
C ASN A 24 5.26 9.72 -4.13
N SER A 25 5.46 8.41 -4.30
CA SER A 25 4.55 7.37 -3.80
C SER A 25 5.25 6.33 -2.93
N ILE A 26 4.46 5.46 -2.29
CA ILE A 26 4.98 4.33 -1.51
C ILE A 26 5.81 3.36 -2.37
N ALA A 27 5.55 3.27 -3.68
CA ALA A 27 6.32 2.45 -4.59
C ALA A 27 7.80 2.89 -4.68
N ASP A 28 8.06 4.17 -4.41
CA ASP A 28 9.36 4.78 -4.66
C ASP A 28 10.30 4.66 -3.44
N VAL A 29 9.76 4.29 -2.27
CA VAL A 29 10.48 4.35 -0.98
C VAL A 29 11.61 3.34 -0.90
N LEU A 30 11.37 2.07 -1.23
CA LEU A 30 12.37 1.02 -1.01
C LEU A 30 13.54 1.12 -1.99
N GLU A 31 13.27 1.52 -3.24
CA GLU A 31 14.30 1.79 -4.25
C GLU A 31 15.18 2.95 -3.80
N SER A 32 14.59 4.11 -3.48
CA SER A 32 15.33 5.29 -3.02
C SER A 32 16.08 5.07 -1.71
N ALA A 33 15.48 4.42 -0.72
CA ALA A 33 16.17 4.09 0.52
C ALA A 33 17.36 3.15 0.25
N SER A 34 17.20 2.20 -0.67
CA SER A 34 18.27 1.30 -1.07
C SER A 34 19.37 2.02 -1.86
N SER A 35 19.07 3.03 -2.68
CA SER A 35 20.12 3.75 -3.41
C SER A 35 21.07 4.53 -2.51
N LEU A 36 20.64 4.89 -1.30
CA LEU A 36 21.50 5.51 -0.28
C LEU A 36 22.50 4.53 0.35
N VAL A 37 22.30 3.22 0.17
CA VAL A 37 23.20 2.21 0.71
C VAL A 37 24.32 1.91 -0.29
N ALA A 38 25.55 2.04 0.22
CA ALA A 38 26.84 1.88 -0.46
C ALA A 38 27.28 3.10 -1.28
N GLN A 39 28.24 3.83 -0.70
CA GLN A 39 29.02 4.94 -1.27
C GLN A 39 29.24 4.80 -2.80
N ARG A 40 28.62 5.70 -3.57
CA ARG A 40 28.89 6.11 -4.98
C ARG A 40 29.06 5.07 -6.10
N SER A 41 28.94 3.75 -5.91
CA SER A 41 29.09 2.80 -7.04
C SER A 41 28.51 1.41 -6.81
N PRO A 42 27.18 1.30 -6.80
CA PRO A 42 26.60 0.25 -7.63
C PRO A 42 25.71 0.88 -8.69
N VAL A 43 25.94 0.47 -9.94
CA VAL A 43 24.96 0.65 -11.02
C VAL A 43 23.61 0.16 -10.49
N ARG A 44 22.57 0.99 -10.63
CA ARG A 44 21.22 0.60 -10.24
C ARG A 44 20.91 -0.77 -10.83
N PRO A 45 20.46 -1.75 -10.02
CA PRO A 45 20.00 -3.02 -10.54
C PRO A 45 18.89 -2.82 -11.58
N VAL A 46 19.10 -3.35 -12.79
CA VAL A 46 18.15 -3.23 -13.91
C VAL A 46 16.77 -3.72 -13.48
N HIS A 47 15.75 -2.92 -13.75
CA HIS A 47 14.35 -3.27 -13.55
C HIS A 47 13.76 -3.84 -14.85
N ALA A 48 12.87 -4.82 -14.75
CA ALA A 48 12.28 -5.51 -15.91
C ALA A 48 11.51 -4.57 -16.85
N LEU A 49 11.06 -3.41 -16.35
CA LEU A 49 10.34 -2.39 -17.11
C LEU A 49 11.24 -1.24 -17.58
N ASP A 50 12.56 -1.26 -17.39
CA ASP A 50 13.45 -0.15 -17.78
C ASP A 50 13.43 0.14 -19.31
N ALA A 51 13.04 -0.84 -20.13
CA ALA A 51 12.87 -0.66 -21.57
C ALA A 51 11.52 -0.03 -21.95
N ASP A 52 10.56 0.05 -21.03
CA ASP A 52 9.26 0.66 -21.27
C ASP A 52 9.36 2.19 -21.10
N PRO A 53 9.12 2.99 -22.16
CA PRO A 53 9.25 4.45 -22.09
C PRO A 53 8.24 5.11 -21.14
N ALA A 54 7.16 4.41 -20.77
CA ALA A 54 6.17 4.89 -19.81
C ALA A 54 6.61 4.68 -18.35
N PHE A 55 7.59 3.80 -18.11
CA PHE A 55 8.11 3.53 -16.78
C PHE A 55 9.23 4.52 -16.42
N HIS A 56 9.07 5.24 -15.30
CA HIS A 56 10.11 6.15 -14.83
C HIS A 56 11.25 5.37 -14.16
N SER A 57 12.35 5.28 -14.90
CA SER A 57 13.56 4.56 -14.50
C SER A 57 14.46 5.49 -13.68
N SER A 58 14.54 5.31 -12.35
CA SER A 58 15.45 6.06 -11.46
C SER A 58 15.99 5.17 -10.34
N ALA A 59 17.23 5.43 -9.91
CA ALA A 59 17.79 4.78 -8.72
C ALA A 59 17.25 5.41 -7.44
N ASP A 60 16.93 6.71 -7.49
CA ASP A 60 16.37 7.47 -6.39
C ASP A 60 15.11 8.22 -6.88
N PRO A 61 13.99 7.51 -7.12
CA PRO A 61 12.75 8.12 -7.61
C PRO A 61 12.20 9.21 -6.68
N LEU A 62 12.40 9.13 -5.36
CA LEU A 62 12.00 10.17 -4.41
C LEU A 62 12.94 11.37 -4.35
N ASN A 63 14.11 11.31 -5.02
CA ASN A 63 15.18 12.28 -4.85
C ASN A 63 15.59 12.44 -3.37
N LEU A 64 15.57 11.33 -2.63
CA LEU A 64 15.84 11.25 -1.20
C LEU A 64 17.21 11.81 -0.84
N ALA A 65 18.25 11.58 -1.65
CA ALA A 65 19.58 12.13 -1.40
C ALA A 65 19.58 13.67 -1.35
N ALA A 66 18.87 14.31 -2.27
CA ALA A 66 18.73 15.77 -2.26
C ALA A 66 17.84 16.24 -1.11
N ARG A 67 16.70 15.59 -0.86
CA ARG A 67 15.81 15.93 0.29
C ARG A 67 16.55 15.87 1.62
N LEU A 68 17.48 14.92 1.78
CA LEU A 68 18.32 14.79 2.97
C LEU A 68 19.38 15.89 3.06
N THR A 69 20.04 16.19 1.94
CA THR A 69 21.03 17.28 1.87
C THR A 69 20.40 18.63 2.23
N GLU A 70 19.17 18.89 1.78
CA GLU A 70 18.39 20.09 2.15
C GLU A 70 18.05 20.17 3.64
N GLN A 71 18.14 19.06 4.37
CA GLN A 71 17.92 18.95 5.81
C GLN A 71 19.22 18.80 6.61
N ASP A 72 20.37 19.17 6.01
CA ASP A 72 21.71 19.07 6.58
C ASP A 72 22.12 17.63 6.99
N VAL A 73 21.61 16.63 6.25
CA VAL A 73 21.99 15.22 6.41
C VAL A 73 22.82 14.79 5.21
N ASP A 74 24.03 14.25 5.46
CA ASP A 74 24.90 13.74 4.40
C ASP A 74 24.43 12.35 3.92
N PRO A 75 23.85 12.23 2.70
CA PRO A 75 23.39 10.95 2.18
C PRO A 75 24.53 9.97 1.86
N ASP A 76 25.76 10.46 1.64
CA ASP A 76 26.93 9.60 1.34
C ASP A 76 27.47 8.90 2.62
N SER A 77 26.97 9.28 3.80
CA SER A 77 27.38 8.71 5.09
C SER A 77 26.77 7.34 5.39
N PHE A 78 25.69 6.95 4.69
CA PHE A 78 24.92 5.77 5.02
C PHE A 78 25.54 4.47 4.47
N ARG A 79 25.59 3.46 5.35
CA ARG A 79 26.00 2.08 5.02
C ARG A 79 24.83 1.10 5.08
N HIS A 80 23.75 1.48 5.76
CA HIS A 80 22.53 0.68 5.88
C HIS A 80 21.31 1.57 5.75
N ALA A 81 20.22 1.00 5.24
CA ALA A 81 18.92 1.65 5.20
C ALA A 81 17.89 0.71 5.80
N CYS A 82 17.02 1.25 6.64
CA CYS A 82 15.87 0.56 7.21
C CYS A 82 14.61 1.32 6.83
N VAL A 83 13.74 0.69 6.05
CA VAL A 83 12.39 1.16 5.78
C VAL A 83 11.46 0.51 6.80
N ILE A 84 10.90 1.33 7.66
CA ILE A 84 10.00 0.95 8.75
C ILE A 84 8.59 1.20 8.26
N MET A 85 7.89 0.12 7.92
CA MET A 85 6.50 0.13 7.49
C MET A 85 5.60 0.04 8.73
N VAL A 86 4.88 1.13 9.03
CA VAL A 86 3.87 1.18 10.09
C VAL A 86 2.51 1.13 9.43
N ASP A 87 1.94 -0.06 9.37
CA ASP A 87 0.65 -0.37 8.76
C ASP A 87 -0.45 0.56 9.32
N GLY A 88 -1.21 1.20 8.43
CA GLY A 88 -2.33 2.08 8.79
C GLY A 88 -1.97 3.45 9.40
N LEU A 89 -0.70 3.86 9.49
CA LEU A 89 -0.29 5.16 10.03
C LEU A 89 -0.35 6.29 8.99
N GLY A 90 -1.55 6.76 8.65
CA GLY A 90 -1.75 7.86 7.70
C GLY A 90 -1.15 9.21 8.15
N GLU A 91 -0.84 10.08 7.19
CA GLU A 91 -0.26 11.41 7.43
C GLU A 91 -1.17 12.26 8.32
N GLN A 92 -2.49 12.26 8.05
CA GLN A 92 -3.46 12.98 8.86
C GLN A 92 -3.54 12.45 10.29
N LEU A 93 -3.37 11.13 10.49
CA LEU A 93 -3.39 10.52 11.82
C LEU A 93 -2.19 10.97 12.64
N LEU A 94 -1.00 10.99 12.03
CA LEU A 94 0.20 11.49 12.70
C LEU A 94 0.08 12.98 13.05
N ASN A 95 -0.56 13.78 12.20
CA ASN A 95 -0.80 15.20 12.47
C ASN A 95 -1.79 15.41 13.63
N SER A 96 -2.90 14.65 13.65
CA SER A 96 -3.94 14.74 14.68
C SER A 96 -3.49 14.19 16.03
N TYR A 97 -2.80 13.04 16.05
CA TYR A 97 -2.47 12.30 17.26
C TYR A 97 -0.99 12.33 17.64
N GLY A 98 -0.15 13.07 16.91
CA GLY A 98 1.28 13.14 17.16
C GLY A 98 1.65 13.57 18.58
N GLY A 99 0.74 14.21 19.33
CA GLY A 99 0.95 14.52 20.76
C GLY A 99 1.31 13.30 21.62
N TYR A 100 0.83 12.12 21.25
CA TYR A 100 1.14 10.83 21.90
C TYR A 100 2.43 10.18 21.35
N ALA A 101 3.01 10.73 20.29
CA ALA A 101 4.21 10.22 19.63
C ALA A 101 5.32 11.27 19.47
N PRO A 102 5.87 11.81 20.58
CA PRO A 102 6.84 12.90 20.54
C PRO A 102 8.16 12.58 19.81
N ALA A 103 8.61 11.33 19.78
CA ALA A 103 9.79 10.92 19.01
C ALA A 103 9.50 10.94 17.50
N LEU A 104 8.32 10.46 17.08
CA LEU A 104 7.87 10.56 15.69
C LEU A 104 7.71 12.02 15.26
N ARG A 105 7.14 12.90 16.10
CA ARG A 105 7.06 14.35 15.79
C ARG A 105 8.42 15.02 15.59
N LYS A 106 9.47 14.51 16.24
CA LYS A 106 10.84 15.07 16.18
C LYS A 106 11.67 14.54 15.02
N THR A 107 11.13 13.59 14.24
CA THR A 107 11.75 13.14 12.99
C THR A 107 11.94 14.29 12.00
N LEU A 108 12.86 14.11 11.06
CA LEU A 108 12.86 14.94 9.86
C LEU A 108 11.63 14.60 9.03
N ASN A 109 10.86 15.62 8.68
CA ASN A 109 9.70 15.46 7.81
C ASN A 109 10.14 15.61 6.35
N LEU A 110 10.01 14.53 5.57
CA LEU A 110 10.37 14.51 4.14
C LEU A 110 9.15 14.66 3.22
N GLY A 111 8.00 15.01 3.81
CA GLY A 111 6.73 15.22 3.13
C GLY A 111 5.81 13.99 3.17
N PRO A 112 4.53 14.18 2.77
CA PRO A 112 3.63 13.06 2.52
C PRO A 112 3.96 12.37 1.19
N LEU A 113 3.61 11.09 1.11
CA LEU A 113 3.61 10.27 -0.10
C LEU A 113 2.19 9.85 -0.42
N ASP A 114 1.95 9.50 -1.69
CA ASP A 114 0.74 8.79 -2.07
C ASP A 114 0.90 7.28 -1.79
N ALA A 115 -0.07 6.69 -1.09
CA ALA A 115 -0.28 5.25 -1.05
C ALA A 115 -0.64 4.72 -2.46
N ALA A 116 -0.51 3.41 -2.65
CA ALA A 116 -1.02 2.80 -3.88
C ALA A 116 -2.54 2.90 -3.94
N PHE A 117 -3.10 2.73 -5.14
CA PHE A 117 -4.54 2.61 -5.35
C PHE A 117 -4.93 1.18 -5.78
N PRO A 118 -5.91 0.53 -5.12
CA PRO A 118 -6.58 0.92 -3.88
C PRO A 118 -5.63 1.09 -2.68
N THR A 119 -6.05 1.88 -1.68
CA THR A 119 -5.22 2.20 -0.49
C THR A 119 -5.25 1.06 0.53
N THR A 120 -4.68 -0.07 0.13
CA THR A 120 -4.75 -1.34 0.86
C THR A 120 -3.38 -1.97 1.00
N THR A 121 -3.14 -2.67 2.10
CA THR A 121 -1.86 -3.33 2.41
C THR A 121 -1.36 -4.16 1.23
N ALA A 122 -2.22 -4.95 0.58
CA ALA A 122 -1.80 -5.81 -0.53
C ALA A 122 -1.23 -5.00 -1.72
N ALA A 123 -1.90 -3.90 -2.11
CA ALA A 123 -1.47 -3.08 -3.23
C ALA A 123 -0.22 -2.27 -2.87
N SER A 124 -0.24 -1.55 -1.74
CA SER A 124 0.86 -0.71 -1.29
C SER A 124 2.12 -1.49 -0.94
N LEU A 125 2.00 -2.66 -0.29
CA LEU A 125 3.15 -3.51 0.02
C LEU A 125 3.80 -4.06 -1.24
N THR A 126 2.99 -4.52 -2.20
CA THR A 126 3.52 -4.99 -3.48
C THR A 126 4.15 -3.85 -4.26
N SER A 127 3.53 -2.67 -4.25
CA SER A 127 4.10 -1.48 -4.90
C SER A 127 5.45 -1.08 -4.31
N LEU A 128 5.56 -1.03 -2.97
CA LEU A 128 6.82 -0.83 -2.26
C LEU A 128 7.86 -1.89 -2.65
N GLY A 129 7.41 -3.15 -2.65
CA GLY A 129 8.24 -4.31 -2.84
C GLY A 129 8.79 -4.46 -4.25
N THR A 130 8.07 -4.01 -5.27
CA THR A 130 8.47 -4.12 -6.69
C THR A 130 8.99 -2.81 -7.27
N GLY A 131 8.69 -1.67 -6.64
CA GLY A 131 9.01 -0.35 -7.20
C GLY A 131 8.08 0.04 -8.35
N THR A 132 6.87 -0.52 -8.40
CA THR A 132 5.93 -0.32 -9.53
C THR A 132 4.51 -0.16 -9.04
N ALA A 133 3.63 0.39 -9.86
CA ALA A 133 2.20 0.50 -9.54
C ALA A 133 1.41 -0.82 -9.72
N PRO A 134 0.17 -0.92 -9.20
CA PRO A 134 -0.65 -2.12 -9.30
C PRO A 134 -1.01 -2.59 -10.70
N GLY A 135 -1.04 -1.71 -11.69
CA GLY A 135 -1.22 -2.11 -13.09
C GLY A 135 -0.05 -2.93 -13.63
N ALA A 136 1.16 -2.71 -13.10
CA ALA A 136 2.36 -3.43 -13.52
C ALA A 136 2.51 -4.76 -12.78
N HIS A 137 2.40 -4.75 -11.44
CA HIS A 137 2.59 -5.94 -10.62
C HIS A 137 1.32 -6.81 -10.48
N GLY A 138 0.14 -6.29 -10.81
CA GLY A 138 -1.11 -7.04 -10.89
C GLY A 138 -1.78 -7.38 -9.55
N ILE A 139 -1.37 -6.76 -8.45
CA ILE A 139 -2.01 -6.88 -7.13
C ILE A 139 -2.75 -5.57 -6.86
N ALA A 140 -4.00 -5.48 -7.32
CA ALA A 140 -4.77 -4.23 -7.39
C ALA A 140 -5.97 -4.21 -6.43
N GLY A 141 -5.77 -4.69 -5.20
CA GLY A 141 -6.80 -4.84 -4.17
C GLY A 141 -6.46 -6.00 -3.23
N TYR A 142 -7.05 -6.04 -2.03
CA TYR A 142 -6.89 -7.23 -1.18
C TYR A 142 -7.73 -8.40 -1.70
N GLU A 143 -8.89 -8.15 -2.32
CA GLU A 143 -9.61 -9.14 -3.12
C GLU A 143 -9.67 -8.76 -4.58
N VAL A 144 -9.37 -9.70 -5.45
CA VAL A 144 -9.48 -9.52 -6.91
C VAL A 144 -9.99 -10.80 -7.56
N ARG A 145 -10.43 -10.70 -8.81
CA ARG A 145 -10.72 -11.87 -9.64
C ARG A 145 -9.44 -12.67 -9.89
N ASN A 146 -9.47 -13.96 -9.60
CA ASN A 146 -8.60 -14.98 -10.18
C ASN A 146 -9.29 -15.57 -11.41
N PRO A 147 -8.89 -15.20 -12.65
CA PRO A 147 -9.55 -15.66 -13.87
C PRO A 147 -9.42 -17.16 -14.10
N ALA A 148 -8.34 -17.79 -13.60
CA ALA A 148 -8.10 -19.22 -13.76
C ALA A 148 -8.88 -20.08 -12.74
N GLY A 149 -9.40 -19.46 -11.68
CA GLY A 149 -10.14 -20.16 -10.62
C GLY A 149 -11.43 -20.81 -11.13
N ASN A 150 -11.93 -21.79 -10.36
CA ASN A 150 -13.15 -22.54 -10.68
C ASN A 150 -13.16 -23.13 -12.12
N GLY A 151 -12.02 -23.65 -12.58
CA GLY A 151 -11.90 -24.22 -13.92
C GLY A 151 -12.01 -23.18 -15.05
N GLY A 152 -11.60 -21.94 -14.80
CA GLY A 152 -11.66 -20.82 -15.76
C GLY A 152 -12.95 -20.01 -15.71
N ALA A 153 -13.91 -20.36 -14.84
CA ALA A 153 -15.11 -19.56 -14.61
C ALA A 153 -14.84 -18.28 -13.78
N GLY A 154 -13.66 -18.20 -13.14
CA GLY A 154 -13.30 -17.12 -12.25
C GLY A 154 -13.66 -17.40 -10.79
N SER A 155 -12.86 -16.87 -9.88
CA SER A 155 -13.11 -16.87 -8.43
C SER A 155 -12.57 -15.59 -7.81
N VAL A 156 -12.93 -15.31 -6.56
CA VAL A 156 -12.30 -14.24 -5.77
C VAL A 156 -11.07 -14.81 -5.06
N MET A 157 -9.93 -14.13 -5.21
CA MET A 157 -8.71 -14.41 -4.45
C MET A 157 -8.48 -13.30 -3.42
N ASN A 158 -8.28 -13.68 -2.15
CA ASN A 158 -7.96 -12.75 -1.07
C ASN A 158 -6.46 -12.78 -0.78
N HIS A 159 -5.72 -11.74 -1.15
CA HIS A 159 -4.26 -11.69 -1.03
C HIS A 159 -3.75 -11.65 0.42
N LEU A 160 -4.58 -11.25 1.41
CA LEU A 160 -4.13 -11.10 2.80
C LEU A 160 -4.30 -12.38 3.63
N SER A 161 -5.39 -13.12 3.41
CA SER A 161 -5.78 -14.24 4.27
C SER A 161 -6.27 -15.49 3.53
N GLY A 162 -6.53 -15.37 2.22
CA GLY A 162 -7.11 -16.44 1.41
C GLY A 162 -6.40 -16.60 0.07
N TRP A 163 -5.06 -16.66 0.10
CA TRP A 163 -4.27 -16.92 -1.09
C TRP A 163 -4.58 -18.32 -1.61
N ASP A 164 -4.99 -18.42 -2.88
CA ASP A 164 -5.25 -19.70 -3.52
C ASP A 164 -3.95 -20.49 -3.65
N GLN A 165 -3.85 -21.61 -2.93
CA GLN A 165 -2.63 -22.43 -2.88
C GLN A 165 -2.27 -23.07 -4.23
N SER A 166 -3.21 -23.12 -5.18
CA SER A 166 -2.92 -23.57 -6.55
C SER A 166 -2.26 -22.50 -7.42
N VAL A 167 -2.24 -21.25 -6.96
CA VAL A 167 -1.67 -20.12 -7.68
C VAL A 167 -0.26 -19.82 -7.15
N ASP A 168 0.73 -20.02 -8.01
CA ASP A 168 2.12 -19.64 -7.75
C ASP A 168 2.24 -18.10 -7.61
N PRO A 169 2.70 -17.59 -6.46
CA PRO A 169 2.97 -16.16 -6.26
C PRO A 169 3.89 -15.53 -7.29
N HIS A 170 4.89 -16.28 -7.82
CA HIS A 170 5.83 -15.77 -8.81
C HIS A 170 5.20 -15.64 -10.20
N ALA A 171 4.25 -16.51 -10.54
CA ALA A 171 3.47 -16.36 -11.76
C ALA A 171 2.41 -15.25 -11.60
N TRP A 172 1.85 -15.10 -10.40
CA TRP A 172 0.86 -14.07 -10.11
C TRP A 172 1.46 -12.67 -10.16
N GLN A 173 2.63 -12.47 -9.57
CA GLN A 173 3.43 -11.25 -9.58
C GLN A 173 4.80 -11.58 -10.19
N PRO A 174 5.03 -11.30 -11.49
CA PRO A 174 6.24 -11.74 -12.18
C PRO A 174 7.42 -10.76 -12.13
N LEU A 175 7.23 -9.52 -11.65
CA LEU A 175 8.31 -8.52 -11.64
C LEU A 175 9.27 -8.80 -10.48
N PRO A 176 10.59 -8.79 -10.69
CA PRO A 176 11.56 -8.93 -9.61
C PRO A 176 11.36 -7.87 -8.52
N THR A 177 11.39 -8.29 -7.26
CA THR A 177 11.30 -7.34 -6.15
C THR A 177 12.56 -6.46 -6.08
N VAL A 178 12.44 -5.29 -5.44
CA VAL A 178 13.57 -4.43 -5.08
C VAL A 178 14.59 -5.24 -4.27
N LEU A 179 14.13 -6.11 -3.37
CA LEU A 179 14.99 -6.96 -2.55
C LEU A 179 15.78 -7.98 -3.40
N GLU A 180 15.13 -8.72 -4.30
CA GLU A 180 15.81 -9.64 -5.24
C GLU A 180 16.89 -8.91 -6.06
N ARG A 181 16.55 -7.72 -6.56
CA ARG A 181 17.46 -6.90 -7.37
C ARG A 181 18.69 -6.44 -6.57
N HIS A 182 18.49 -5.98 -5.33
CA HIS A 182 19.58 -5.49 -4.49
C HIS A 182 20.38 -6.61 -3.80
N HIS A 183 19.82 -7.80 -3.58
CA HIS A 183 20.51 -8.94 -2.97
C HIS A 183 21.82 -9.32 -3.69
N THR A 184 21.94 -8.97 -4.98
CA THR A 184 23.14 -9.18 -5.79
C THR A 184 24.38 -8.41 -5.31
N ASN A 185 24.22 -7.33 -4.54
CA ASN A 185 25.33 -6.46 -4.15
C ASN A 185 25.35 -6.06 -2.66
N ARG A 186 24.35 -6.46 -1.88
CA ARG A 186 24.25 -6.20 -0.44
C ARG A 186 23.36 -7.24 0.24
N ARG A 187 23.37 -7.26 1.56
CA ARG A 187 22.38 -8.04 2.31
C ARG A 187 21.02 -7.34 2.24
N VAL A 188 19.96 -8.11 2.04
CA VAL A 188 18.59 -7.59 2.13
C VAL A 188 17.79 -8.44 3.11
N LEU A 189 17.00 -7.79 3.96
CA LEU A 189 16.39 -8.41 5.13
C LEU A 189 14.95 -7.94 5.32
N THR A 190 14.03 -8.89 5.49
CA THR A 190 12.65 -8.65 5.92
C THR A 190 12.53 -9.05 7.39
N ILE A 191 12.26 -8.09 8.27
CA ILE A 191 11.96 -8.33 9.68
C ILE A 191 10.46 -8.14 9.88
N SER A 192 9.73 -9.23 10.10
CA SER A 192 8.27 -9.22 10.20
C SER A 192 7.76 -10.35 11.10
N LEU A 193 6.45 -10.51 11.20
CA LEU A 193 5.81 -11.57 11.98
C LEU A 193 5.99 -12.93 11.29
N GLY A 194 6.36 -13.97 12.05
CA GLY A 194 6.58 -15.32 11.51
C GLY A 194 5.41 -15.90 10.72
N LYS A 195 4.16 -15.52 11.07
CA LYS A 195 2.94 -15.92 10.33
C LYS A 195 2.91 -15.45 8.86
N TYR A 196 3.70 -14.43 8.50
CA TYR A 196 3.77 -13.93 7.12
C TYR A 196 4.87 -14.61 6.29
N ARG A 197 5.80 -15.32 6.92
CA ARG A 197 6.86 -16.05 6.22
C ARG A 197 6.25 -17.07 5.25
N GLY A 198 6.64 -17.02 3.98
CA GLY A 198 6.18 -17.97 2.96
C GLY A 198 4.70 -17.80 2.57
N THR A 199 4.02 -16.74 3.03
CA THR A 199 2.67 -16.42 2.55
C THR A 199 2.74 -15.93 1.11
N GLY A 200 1.70 -16.19 0.32
CA GLY A 200 1.69 -15.82 -1.10
C GLY A 200 1.91 -14.32 -1.34
N LEU A 201 1.34 -13.43 -0.51
CA LEU A 201 1.63 -12.00 -0.61
C LEU A 201 3.09 -11.66 -0.27
N THR A 202 3.69 -12.30 0.74
CA THR A 202 5.10 -12.06 1.08
C THR A 202 6.02 -12.53 -0.04
N GLU A 203 5.75 -13.70 -0.63
CA GLU A 203 6.51 -14.20 -1.79
C GLU A 203 6.29 -13.31 -3.03
N ALA A 204 5.08 -12.78 -3.24
CA ALA A 204 4.80 -11.87 -4.35
C ALA A 204 5.45 -10.48 -4.17
N ALA A 205 5.49 -9.94 -2.95
CA ALA A 205 5.89 -8.55 -2.71
C ALA A 205 7.34 -8.39 -2.23
N LEU A 206 7.85 -9.30 -1.38
CA LEU A 206 9.06 -9.08 -0.58
C LEU A 206 10.08 -10.23 -0.65
N ARG A 207 9.96 -11.15 -1.62
CA ARG A 207 10.93 -12.23 -1.81
C ARG A 207 12.33 -11.71 -2.15
N GLY A 208 13.33 -12.58 -2.05
CA GLY A 208 14.72 -12.32 -2.44
C GLY A 208 15.70 -12.06 -1.30
N GLY A 209 15.20 -11.91 -0.07
CA GLY A 209 16.00 -11.64 1.12
C GLY A 209 15.91 -12.69 2.22
N ASP A 210 16.74 -12.51 3.24
CA ASP A 210 16.58 -13.19 4.52
C ASP A 210 15.25 -12.74 5.16
N PHE A 211 14.54 -13.65 5.83
CA PHE A 211 13.38 -13.30 6.65
C PHE A 211 13.66 -13.62 8.12
N VAL A 212 13.51 -12.63 9.00
CA VAL A 212 13.63 -12.75 10.45
C VAL A 212 12.25 -12.60 11.10
N ASP A 213 11.87 -13.61 11.88
CA ASP A 213 10.66 -13.57 12.68
C ASP A 213 10.91 -12.71 13.92
N ALA A 214 10.09 -11.67 14.10
CA ALA A 214 10.20 -10.74 15.21
C ALA A 214 8.81 -10.44 15.79
N VAL A 215 8.49 -11.09 16.92
CA VAL A 215 7.25 -10.88 17.66
C VAL A 215 7.46 -9.81 18.73
N GLY A 216 6.65 -8.75 18.66
CA GLY A 216 6.65 -7.66 19.62
C GLY A 216 7.74 -6.62 19.40
N TYR A 217 7.55 -5.48 20.07
CA TYR A 217 8.32 -4.27 19.82
C TYR A 217 9.83 -4.43 20.10
N ASN A 218 10.20 -5.11 21.18
CA ASN A 218 11.61 -5.25 21.57
C ASN A 218 12.40 -6.19 20.65
N ALA A 219 11.78 -7.28 20.17
CA ALA A 219 12.43 -8.20 19.23
C ALA A 219 12.74 -7.48 17.92
N ARG A 220 11.78 -6.73 17.37
CA ARG A 220 11.94 -5.91 16.17
C ARG A 220 13.07 -4.90 16.29
N VAL A 221 13.12 -4.14 17.38
CA VAL A 221 14.22 -3.19 17.65
C VAL A 221 15.56 -3.92 17.73
N THR A 222 15.62 -5.06 18.44
CA THR A 222 16.87 -5.81 18.63
C THR A 222 17.43 -6.34 17.32
N TYR A 223 16.60 -7.00 16.50
CA TYR A 223 17.04 -7.55 15.22
C TYR A 223 17.37 -6.46 14.20
N ALA A 224 16.66 -5.34 14.20
CA ALA A 224 17.01 -4.20 13.37
C ALA A 224 18.39 -3.64 13.76
N LEU A 225 18.65 -3.44 15.06
CA LEU A 225 19.96 -2.98 15.53
C LEU A 225 21.09 -3.96 15.18
N GLU A 226 20.86 -5.26 15.28
CA GLU A 226 21.83 -6.28 14.88
C GLU A 226 22.16 -6.19 13.38
N ALA A 227 21.13 -6.09 12.54
CA ALA A 227 21.29 -5.95 11.09
C ALA A 227 22.05 -4.67 10.71
N LEU A 228 21.70 -3.55 11.35
CA LEU A 228 22.30 -2.23 11.12
C LEU A 228 23.71 -2.07 11.70
N SER A 229 24.14 -2.99 12.57
CA SER A 229 25.52 -3.02 13.11
C SER A 229 26.45 -3.95 12.30
N SER A 230 25.92 -4.62 11.27
CA SER A 230 26.68 -5.52 10.41
C SER A 230 27.78 -4.79 9.64
N ARG A 231 28.89 -5.49 9.35
CA ARG A 231 29.93 -4.98 8.44
C ARG A 231 29.49 -4.97 6.98
N THR A 232 28.48 -5.77 6.64
CA THR A 232 27.94 -5.89 5.29
C THR A 232 26.86 -4.82 5.08
N PRO A 233 26.93 -4.00 4.02
CA PRO A 233 25.86 -3.09 3.66
C PRO A 233 24.52 -3.82 3.63
N THR A 234 23.49 -3.22 4.23
CA THR A 234 22.21 -3.92 4.44
C THR A 234 21.03 -2.99 4.15
N THR A 235 20.07 -3.47 3.35
CA THR A 235 18.73 -2.88 3.24
C THR A 235 17.78 -3.72 4.10
N VAL A 236 17.04 -3.08 4.98
CA VAL A 236 16.06 -3.71 5.89
C VAL A 236 14.66 -3.19 5.57
N TYR A 237 13.71 -4.10 5.41
CA TYR A 237 12.29 -3.82 5.56
C TYR A 237 11.86 -4.28 6.96
N LEU A 238 11.28 -3.39 7.76
CA LEU A 238 10.87 -3.64 9.14
C LEU A 238 9.37 -3.33 9.31
N TYR A 239 8.58 -4.33 9.67
CA TYR A 239 7.12 -4.21 9.72
C TYR A 239 6.56 -4.03 11.14
N TRP A 240 5.57 -3.13 11.26
CA TRP A 240 4.71 -2.91 12.43
C TRP A 240 3.25 -2.93 12.01
N GLY A 241 2.45 -3.84 12.58
CA GLY A 241 1.04 -4.04 12.21
C GLY A 241 0.04 -3.66 13.30
N GLU A 242 0.53 -3.25 14.48
CA GLU A 242 -0.30 -3.04 15.66
C GLU A 242 -1.20 -1.79 15.56
N ILE A 243 -0.76 -0.76 14.83
CA ILE A 243 -1.53 0.48 14.62
C ILE A 243 -2.77 0.20 13.79
N ASP A 244 -2.60 -0.44 12.64
CA ASP A 244 -3.69 -0.92 11.79
C ASP A 244 -4.66 -1.84 12.54
N ALA A 245 -4.14 -2.88 13.20
CA ALA A 245 -4.96 -3.85 13.94
C ALA A 245 -5.80 -3.19 15.04
N ALA A 246 -5.24 -2.22 15.78
CA ALA A 246 -5.99 -1.47 16.77
C ALA A 246 -7.01 -0.53 16.12
N GLY A 247 -6.68 0.09 14.98
CA GLY A 247 -7.57 0.95 14.21
C GLY A 247 -8.80 0.19 13.72
N HIS A 248 -8.60 -0.97 13.09
CA HIS A 248 -9.69 -1.84 12.67
C HIS A 248 -10.60 -2.28 13.81
N ARG A 249 -10.01 -2.65 14.97
CA ARG A 249 -10.77 -3.24 16.07
C ARG A 249 -11.48 -2.23 16.95
N TYR A 250 -10.81 -1.13 17.29
CA TYR A 250 -11.27 -0.16 18.29
C TYR A 250 -11.53 1.23 17.71
N GLY A 251 -11.08 1.48 16.49
CA GLY A 251 -11.14 2.79 15.86
C GLY A 251 -9.90 3.64 16.18
N VAL A 252 -9.50 4.45 15.22
CA VAL A 252 -8.43 5.43 15.39
C VAL A 252 -8.83 6.46 16.43
N GLY A 253 -7.91 6.77 17.35
CA GLY A 253 -8.15 7.70 18.46
C GLY A 253 -8.78 7.08 19.70
N SER A 254 -9.11 5.78 19.69
CA SER A 254 -9.45 5.03 20.91
C SER A 254 -8.25 4.91 21.85
N ASP A 255 -8.49 4.65 23.13
CA ASP A 255 -7.43 4.45 24.13
C ASP A 255 -6.50 3.29 23.74
N GLU A 256 -7.06 2.20 23.20
CA GLU A 256 -6.29 1.05 22.72
C GLU A 256 -5.38 1.42 21.54
N TRP A 257 -5.88 2.22 20.60
CA TRP A 257 -5.09 2.69 19.47
C TRP A 257 -3.99 3.68 19.90
N LEU A 258 -4.31 4.60 20.82
CA LEU A 258 -3.36 5.55 21.39
C LEU A 258 -2.24 4.83 22.15
N GLN A 259 -2.57 3.77 22.90
CA GLN A 259 -1.57 2.93 23.54
C GLN A 259 -0.61 2.30 22.53
N GLN A 260 -1.10 1.78 21.40
CA GLN A 260 -0.21 1.23 20.36
C GLN A 260 0.70 2.30 19.74
N LEU A 261 0.20 3.54 19.61
CA LEU A 261 0.97 4.68 19.12
C LEU A 261 2.10 5.08 20.10
N GLU A 262 1.83 5.06 21.40
CA GLU A 262 2.84 5.32 22.45
C GLU A 262 3.92 4.24 22.51
N GLU A 263 3.54 2.97 22.37
CA GLU A 263 4.47 1.83 22.30
C GLU A 263 5.37 1.91 21.06
N LEU A 264 4.77 2.24 19.90
CA LEU A 264 5.51 2.45 18.65
C LEU A 264 6.52 3.59 18.83
N ASN A 265 6.05 4.73 19.33
CA ASN A 265 6.90 5.88 19.59
C ASN A 265 8.09 5.53 20.50
N SER A 266 7.84 4.77 21.56
CA SER A 266 8.86 4.33 22.51
C SER A 266 9.87 3.37 21.86
N ALA A 267 9.41 2.45 21.02
CA ALA A 267 10.28 1.52 20.30
C ALA A 267 11.15 2.22 19.26
N LEU A 268 10.58 3.13 18.46
CA LEU A 268 11.31 3.88 17.44
C LEU A 268 12.31 4.85 18.06
N LYS A 269 11.99 5.45 19.20
CA LYS A 269 12.96 6.22 20.00
C LYS A 269 14.17 5.35 20.38
N ARG A 270 13.94 4.17 20.96
CA ARG A 270 15.01 3.24 21.35
C ARG A 270 15.84 2.77 20.16
N LEU A 271 15.20 2.55 19.00
CA LEU A 271 15.90 2.19 17.76
C LEU A 271 16.81 3.33 17.31
N ALA A 272 16.30 4.56 17.23
CA ALA A 272 17.05 5.73 16.79
C ALA A 272 18.24 6.06 17.72
N GLU A 273 18.05 5.97 19.04
CA GLU A 273 19.10 6.25 20.04
C GLU A 273 20.23 5.22 20.06
N ARG A 274 20.00 4.01 19.52
CA ARG A 274 20.96 2.90 19.57
C ARG A 274 21.51 2.51 18.19
N ALA A 275 20.86 2.95 17.11
CA ALA A 275 21.31 2.67 15.77
C ALA A 275 22.61 3.43 15.47
N PRO A 276 23.56 2.84 14.74
CA PRO A 276 24.77 3.54 14.35
C PRO A 276 24.47 4.78 13.50
N ALA A 277 25.30 5.82 13.61
CA ALA A 277 25.18 7.07 12.84
C ALA A 277 25.15 6.87 11.31
N TRP A 278 25.70 5.75 10.80
CA TRP A 278 25.69 5.41 9.37
C TRP A 278 24.45 4.58 8.94
N ALA A 279 23.41 4.49 9.78
CA ALA A 279 22.13 3.88 9.43
C ALA A 279 21.08 4.95 9.09
N ALA A 280 20.50 4.87 7.89
CA ALA A 280 19.32 5.65 7.52
C ALA A 280 18.06 4.91 7.97
N LEU A 281 17.21 5.58 8.74
CA LEU A 281 15.98 5.02 9.29
C LEU A 281 14.77 5.80 8.76
N PHE A 282 14.02 5.23 7.83
CA PHE A 282 12.83 5.84 7.24
C PHE A 282 11.58 5.22 7.81
N VAL A 283 10.61 6.04 8.22
CA VAL A 283 9.28 5.60 8.67
C VAL A 283 8.24 6.02 7.63
N THR A 284 7.41 5.07 7.22
CA THR A 284 6.28 5.29 6.32
C THR A 284 5.11 4.37 6.66
N ALA A 285 4.00 4.52 5.95
CA ALA A 285 2.84 3.64 6.00
C ALA A 285 2.43 3.21 4.59
N ASP A 286 1.63 2.16 4.50
CA ASP A 286 1.01 1.63 3.29
C ASP A 286 -0.33 2.30 2.97
N HIS A 287 -1.05 2.74 4.01
CA HIS A 287 -2.24 3.58 3.93
C HIS A 287 -2.48 4.31 5.25
N GLY A 288 -3.46 5.21 5.25
CA GLY A 288 -4.09 5.71 6.45
C GLY A 288 -5.37 4.94 6.82
N MET A 289 -6.28 5.59 7.53
CA MET A 289 -7.47 4.93 8.10
C MET A 289 -8.56 5.94 8.42
N VAL A 290 -9.82 5.57 8.20
CA VAL A 290 -11.02 6.32 8.62
C VAL A 290 -11.86 5.49 9.58
N ASN A 291 -12.47 6.11 10.58
CA ASN A 291 -13.48 5.43 11.40
C ASN A 291 -14.82 5.47 10.68
N VAL A 292 -15.40 4.30 10.42
CA VAL A 292 -16.71 4.14 9.77
C VAL A 292 -17.75 3.85 10.85
N PRO A 293 -18.70 4.75 11.14
CA PRO A 293 -19.73 4.50 12.15
C PRO A 293 -20.67 3.36 11.70
N GLU A 294 -21.23 2.64 12.67
CA GLU A 294 -22.02 1.41 12.42
C GLU A 294 -23.16 1.61 11.39
N HIS A 295 -23.88 2.73 11.50
CA HIS A 295 -25.00 3.06 10.59
C HIS A 295 -24.57 3.40 9.15
N GLN A 296 -23.27 3.52 8.87
CA GLN A 296 -22.71 3.74 7.53
C GLN A 296 -21.96 2.51 6.98
N ARG A 297 -22.01 1.37 7.68
CA ARG A 297 -21.53 0.06 7.21
C ARG A 297 -22.69 -0.64 6.51
N ILE A 298 -22.85 -0.38 5.21
CA ILE A 298 -24.06 -0.72 4.48
C ILE A 298 -23.90 -2.06 3.75
N ASP A 299 -24.80 -3.00 4.05
CA ASP A 299 -25.03 -4.16 3.18
C ASP A 299 -25.87 -3.74 1.97
N TYR A 300 -25.28 -3.79 0.78
CA TYR A 300 -25.99 -3.51 -0.46
C TYR A 300 -26.51 -4.77 -1.17
N SER A 301 -26.21 -5.95 -0.64
CA SER A 301 -26.47 -7.22 -1.33
C SER A 301 -27.96 -7.53 -1.54
N GLY A 302 -28.83 -6.94 -0.72
CA GLY A 302 -30.28 -7.04 -0.84
C GLY A 302 -30.92 -6.04 -1.82
N VAL A 303 -30.15 -5.13 -2.42
CA VAL A 303 -30.66 -4.10 -3.33
C VAL A 303 -30.63 -4.63 -4.77
N GLU A 304 -31.78 -5.07 -5.28
CA GLU A 304 -31.91 -5.71 -6.59
C GLU A 304 -31.33 -4.85 -7.73
N GLU A 305 -31.56 -3.54 -7.69
CA GLU A 305 -31.10 -2.60 -8.72
C GLU A 305 -29.57 -2.52 -8.82
N LEU A 306 -28.87 -2.67 -7.68
CA LEU A 306 -27.41 -2.64 -7.61
C LEU A 306 -26.79 -3.97 -8.04
N THR A 307 -27.45 -5.08 -7.72
CA THR A 307 -26.94 -6.42 -8.05
C THR A 307 -27.22 -6.85 -9.49
N ARG A 308 -28.12 -6.15 -10.21
CA ARG A 308 -28.39 -6.39 -11.63
C ARG A 308 -27.14 -6.18 -12.49
N ASN A 309 -26.84 -7.16 -13.36
CA ASN A 309 -25.66 -7.21 -14.24
C ASN A 309 -24.32 -7.38 -13.50
N ILE A 310 -24.34 -7.84 -12.24
CA ILE A 310 -23.11 -8.08 -11.47
C ILE A 310 -22.86 -9.59 -11.37
N ALA A 311 -21.82 -10.06 -12.04
CA ALA A 311 -21.40 -11.46 -12.00
C ALA A 311 -20.66 -11.79 -10.69
N MET A 312 -19.88 -10.82 -10.19
CA MET A 312 -19.03 -10.99 -9.01
C MET A 312 -18.69 -9.64 -8.39
N THR A 313 -18.47 -9.63 -7.09
CA THR A 313 -17.93 -8.50 -6.33
C THR A 313 -16.61 -8.91 -5.67
N ALA A 314 -15.67 -7.97 -5.57
CA ALA A 314 -14.39 -8.13 -4.87
C ALA A 314 -13.90 -6.76 -4.37
N GLY A 315 -12.59 -6.61 -4.18
CA GLY A 315 -11.98 -5.38 -3.68
C GLY A 315 -12.09 -5.29 -2.18
N GLU A 316 -12.54 -4.15 -1.69
CA GLU A 316 -12.68 -3.89 -0.26
C GLU A 316 -13.93 -3.05 0.02
N PRO A 317 -14.45 -3.02 1.25
CA PRO A 317 -15.68 -2.28 1.55
C PRO A 317 -15.58 -0.78 1.20
N ARG A 318 -14.37 -0.25 1.17
CA ARG A 318 -14.06 1.14 0.82
C ARG A 318 -13.80 1.36 -0.67
N ALA A 319 -13.47 0.33 -1.43
CA ALA A 319 -13.24 0.36 -2.87
C ALA A 319 -13.70 -0.97 -3.51
N VAL A 320 -15.00 -1.06 -3.79
CA VAL A 320 -15.62 -2.27 -4.32
C VAL A 320 -15.26 -2.44 -5.78
N HIS A 321 -14.81 -3.64 -6.15
CA HIS A 321 -14.66 -4.05 -7.53
C HIS A 321 -15.93 -4.75 -7.98
N LEU A 322 -16.53 -4.26 -9.07
CA LEU A 322 -17.68 -4.88 -9.72
C LEU A 322 -17.23 -5.54 -11.01
N TYR A 323 -17.56 -6.82 -11.17
CA TYR A 323 -17.36 -7.56 -12.42
C TYR A 323 -18.72 -7.80 -13.07
N LEU A 324 -18.86 -7.40 -14.34
CA LEU A 324 -20.15 -7.39 -15.02
C LEU A 324 -20.44 -8.70 -15.76
N GLU A 325 -21.72 -9.06 -15.87
CA GLU A 325 -22.17 -10.18 -16.73
C GLU A 325 -22.12 -9.77 -18.22
N ASP A 326 -22.79 -8.67 -18.56
CA ASP A 326 -22.71 -7.99 -19.86
C ASP A 326 -21.78 -6.77 -19.76
N THR A 327 -20.64 -6.87 -20.45
CA THR A 327 -19.59 -5.86 -20.48
C THR A 327 -19.71 -4.90 -21.67
N SER A 328 -20.79 -4.95 -22.46
CA SER A 328 -21.03 -4.02 -23.55
C SER A 328 -21.05 -2.57 -23.05
N GLU A 329 -20.65 -1.61 -23.89
CA GLU A 329 -20.59 -0.18 -23.50
C GLU A 329 -21.91 0.32 -22.92
N ALA A 330 -23.04 -0.10 -23.51
CA ALA A 330 -24.37 0.27 -23.07
C ALA A 330 -24.69 -0.32 -21.68
N ALA A 331 -24.44 -1.61 -21.47
CA ALA A 331 -24.70 -2.27 -20.18
C ALA A 331 -23.78 -1.75 -19.07
N ARG A 332 -22.51 -1.51 -19.38
CA ARG A 332 -21.54 -0.90 -18.46
C ARG A 332 -21.97 0.50 -18.05
N THR A 333 -22.27 1.38 -19.00
CA THR A 333 -22.73 2.75 -18.74
C THR A 333 -24.00 2.76 -17.89
N ALA A 334 -24.99 1.94 -18.26
CA ALA A 334 -26.23 1.85 -17.51
C ALA A 334 -26.01 1.31 -16.08
N THR A 335 -25.11 0.35 -15.89
CA THR A 335 -24.78 -0.20 -14.56
C THR A 335 -24.06 0.83 -13.70
N ALA A 336 -23.08 1.53 -14.27
CA ALA A 336 -22.37 2.59 -13.57
C ALA A 336 -23.31 3.74 -13.18
N GLN A 337 -24.24 4.14 -14.06
CA GLN A 337 -25.26 5.14 -13.74
C GLN A 337 -26.20 4.70 -12.60
N ARG A 338 -26.65 3.43 -12.57
CA ARG A 338 -27.48 2.92 -11.46
C ARG A 338 -26.75 3.03 -10.12
N TRP A 339 -25.51 2.57 -10.08
CA TRP A 339 -24.67 2.65 -8.89
C TRP A 339 -24.44 4.10 -8.47
N ALA A 340 -24.10 4.97 -9.41
CA ALA A 340 -23.80 6.36 -9.13
C ALA A 340 -25.04 7.11 -8.62
N GLN A 341 -26.22 6.90 -9.23
CA GLN A 341 -27.47 7.49 -8.77
C GLN A 341 -27.88 7.01 -7.37
N TYR A 342 -27.66 5.74 -7.06
CA TYR A 342 -28.01 5.18 -5.75
C TYR A 342 -27.12 5.76 -4.63
N TRP A 343 -25.81 5.79 -4.84
CA TRP A 343 -24.87 6.26 -3.83
C TRP A 343 -24.76 7.78 -3.77
N GLY A 344 -24.97 8.47 -4.89
CA GLY A 344 -24.85 9.92 -4.99
C GLY A 344 -23.50 10.39 -4.49
N GLU A 345 -23.50 11.36 -3.59
CA GLU A 345 -22.27 11.94 -3.04
C GLU A 345 -21.51 11.02 -2.07
N ARG A 346 -22.04 9.83 -1.76
CA ARG A 346 -21.43 8.88 -0.80
C ARG A 346 -20.38 7.96 -1.41
N ALA A 347 -20.26 7.91 -2.74
CA ALA A 347 -19.24 7.12 -3.42
C ALA A 347 -18.88 7.74 -4.77
N TRP A 348 -17.63 7.59 -5.19
CA TRP A 348 -17.26 7.75 -6.59
C TRP A 348 -17.51 6.43 -7.32
N VAL A 349 -18.23 6.49 -8.43
CA VAL A 349 -18.46 5.33 -9.31
C VAL A 349 -17.76 5.57 -10.63
N ILE A 350 -16.79 4.73 -10.96
CA ILE A 350 -15.89 4.95 -12.09
C ILE A 350 -15.75 3.69 -12.94
N ASP A 351 -15.67 3.87 -14.26
CA ASP A 351 -15.19 2.83 -15.15
C ASP A 351 -13.69 2.64 -14.96
N SER A 352 -13.26 1.43 -14.60
CA SER A 352 -11.85 1.14 -14.33
C SER A 352 -10.93 1.44 -15.52
N ARG A 353 -11.45 1.46 -16.74
CA ARG A 353 -10.69 1.86 -17.94
C ARG A 353 -10.28 3.33 -17.89
N GLU A 354 -11.08 4.17 -17.26
CA GLU A 354 -10.77 5.59 -17.03
C GLU A 354 -9.74 5.75 -15.92
N LEU A 355 -9.85 4.97 -14.84
CA LEU A 355 -8.84 4.93 -13.78
C LEU A 355 -7.47 4.49 -14.32
N MET A 356 -7.43 3.46 -15.17
CA MET A 356 -6.21 3.03 -15.86
C MET A 356 -5.64 4.14 -16.75
N ARG A 357 -6.48 4.82 -17.55
CA ARG A 357 -6.04 5.93 -18.42
C ARG A 357 -5.54 7.15 -17.65
N ALA A 358 -6.13 7.42 -16.48
CA ALA A 358 -5.77 8.53 -15.61
C ALA A 358 -4.56 8.24 -14.70
N GLY A 359 -4.03 7.00 -14.72
CA GLY A 359 -2.79 6.64 -14.03
C GLY A 359 -2.97 6.15 -12.59
N TYR A 360 -4.19 5.86 -12.12
CA TYR A 360 -4.42 5.34 -10.76
C TYR A 360 -3.72 3.99 -10.51
N PHE A 361 -3.62 3.18 -11.56
CA PHE A 361 -2.89 1.92 -11.57
C PHE A 361 -1.45 2.06 -12.13
N GLY A 362 -0.98 3.29 -12.28
CA GLY A 362 0.32 3.64 -12.87
C GLY A 362 0.35 3.61 -14.40
N PRO A 363 1.52 3.91 -14.97
CA PRO A 363 1.66 4.12 -16.42
C PRO A 363 1.71 2.82 -17.24
N VAL A 364 2.07 1.70 -16.61
CA VAL A 364 2.16 0.38 -17.25
C VAL A 364 1.04 -0.51 -16.72
N ILE A 365 0.21 -1.02 -17.62
CA ILE A 365 -0.91 -1.91 -17.28
C ILE A 365 -0.78 -3.23 -18.05
N THR A 366 -0.49 -4.31 -17.33
CA THR A 366 -0.39 -5.67 -17.90
C THR A 366 -1.76 -6.29 -18.17
N ASP A 367 -1.84 -7.23 -19.11
CA ASP A 367 -3.07 -7.97 -19.38
C ASP A 367 -3.54 -8.78 -18.15
N ALA A 368 -2.60 -9.31 -17.37
CA ALA A 368 -2.90 -9.98 -16.11
C ALA A 368 -3.58 -9.03 -15.11
N ALA A 369 -3.06 -7.81 -14.94
CA ALA A 369 -3.69 -6.80 -14.09
C ALA A 369 -5.09 -6.41 -14.61
N ARG A 370 -5.27 -6.21 -15.92
CA ARG A 370 -6.59 -5.93 -16.52
C ARG A 370 -7.61 -7.04 -16.24
N GLY A 371 -7.17 -8.30 -16.30
CA GLY A 371 -8.02 -9.46 -16.01
C GLY A 371 -8.46 -9.53 -14.54
N ARG A 372 -7.68 -8.97 -13.62
CA ARG A 372 -7.92 -8.98 -12.17
C ARG A 372 -8.71 -7.78 -11.67
N ILE A 373 -8.53 -6.60 -12.27
CA ILE A 373 -9.22 -5.36 -11.89
C ILE A 373 -10.71 -5.45 -12.27
N GLY A 374 -11.58 -4.91 -11.43
CA GLY A 374 -13.03 -4.85 -11.69
C GLY A 374 -13.35 -4.07 -12.96
N ASP A 375 -14.51 -4.33 -13.55
CA ASP A 375 -15.02 -3.56 -14.68
C ASP A 375 -15.39 -2.12 -14.27
N LEU A 376 -16.04 -2.01 -13.11
CA LEU A 376 -16.32 -0.74 -12.45
C LEU A 376 -15.73 -0.78 -11.05
N MET A 377 -15.40 0.40 -10.52
CA MET A 377 -15.00 0.58 -9.13
C MET A 377 -15.94 1.55 -8.44
N VAL A 378 -16.28 1.21 -7.20
CA VAL A 378 -17.12 2.04 -6.32
C VAL A 378 -16.30 2.38 -5.09
N CYS A 379 -15.73 3.57 -5.10
CA CYS A 379 -14.88 4.08 -4.05
C CYS A 379 -15.74 4.88 -3.08
N ALA A 380 -15.97 4.36 -1.87
CA ALA A 380 -16.77 5.04 -0.87
C ALA A 380 -16.13 6.39 -0.49
N ARG A 381 -16.95 7.41 -0.24
CA ARG A 381 -16.50 8.73 0.20
C ARG A 381 -16.59 8.82 1.72
N ASP A 382 -15.86 9.76 2.29
CA ASP A 382 -15.88 10.08 3.71
C ASP A 382 -15.82 8.80 4.59
N ASP A 383 -16.76 8.61 5.50
CA ASP A 383 -16.81 7.54 6.49
C ASP A 383 -17.77 6.39 6.17
N TRP A 384 -18.07 6.12 4.89
CA TRP A 384 -18.96 5.02 4.45
C TRP A 384 -18.24 3.67 4.27
N ALA A 385 -18.95 2.55 4.30
CA ALA A 385 -18.40 1.26 3.86
C ALA A 385 -19.48 0.40 3.22
N LEU A 386 -19.13 -0.27 2.13
CA LEU A 386 -20.08 -0.95 1.25
C LEU A 386 -19.78 -2.45 1.23
N TYR A 387 -20.70 -3.26 1.75
CA TYR A 387 -20.54 -4.69 1.89
C TYR A 387 -21.48 -5.47 0.99
N ASP A 388 -20.95 -6.52 0.37
CA ASP A 388 -21.76 -7.59 -0.22
C ASP A 388 -21.86 -8.76 0.77
N MET A 389 -22.92 -8.82 1.58
CA MET A 389 -23.06 -9.87 2.60
C MET A 389 -23.35 -11.27 2.05
N ARG A 390 -23.45 -11.43 0.71
CA ARG A 390 -23.39 -12.75 0.06
C ARG A 390 -21.98 -13.34 0.04
N HIS A 391 -20.97 -12.47 0.17
CA HIS A 391 -19.54 -12.81 0.14
C HIS A 391 -18.87 -12.61 1.51
N TYR A 392 -19.24 -11.55 2.24
CA TYR A 392 -18.71 -11.25 3.56
C TYR A 392 -19.47 -11.97 4.69
N GLN A 393 -18.75 -12.28 5.78
CA GLN A 393 -19.36 -12.75 7.02
C GLN A 393 -19.78 -11.56 7.90
N GLU A 394 -20.82 -11.74 8.73
CA GLU A 394 -21.35 -10.71 9.64
C GLU A 394 -20.26 -10.02 10.49
N ARG A 395 -19.26 -10.79 10.93
CA ARG A 395 -18.11 -10.25 11.69
C ARG A 395 -17.37 -9.09 10.99
N ALA A 396 -17.41 -9.02 9.66
CA ALA A 396 -16.78 -7.94 8.89
C ALA A 396 -17.41 -6.57 9.14
N LEU A 397 -18.71 -6.53 9.49
CA LEU A 397 -19.43 -5.29 9.83
C LEU A 397 -19.02 -4.72 11.19
N HIS A 398 -18.30 -5.46 12.03
CA HIS A 398 -17.83 -4.97 13.32
C HIS A 398 -16.53 -4.14 13.23
N MET A 399 -15.89 -4.11 12.06
CA MET A 399 -14.66 -3.36 11.81
C MET A 399 -14.94 -1.84 11.88
N VAL A 400 -14.26 -1.16 12.81
CA VAL A 400 -14.44 0.26 13.10
C VAL A 400 -13.62 1.14 12.18
N GLY A 401 -12.29 1.03 12.25
CA GLY A 401 -11.40 1.68 11.29
C GLY A 401 -11.41 0.92 9.98
N GLN A 402 -11.50 1.62 8.85
CA GLN A 402 -11.40 1.03 7.51
C GLN A 402 -10.52 1.90 6.60
N HIS A 403 -10.02 1.29 5.53
CA HIS A 403 -9.22 1.94 4.49
C HIS A 403 -9.51 1.25 3.14
N GLY A 404 -8.94 1.77 2.06
CA GLY A 404 -9.09 1.21 0.71
C GLY A 404 -9.51 2.22 -0.36
N SER A 405 -10.12 3.33 0.05
CA SER A 405 -10.64 4.34 -0.88
C SER A 405 -9.67 5.47 -1.21
N LEU A 406 -10.19 6.51 -1.86
CA LEU A 406 -9.44 7.66 -2.35
C LEU A 406 -9.35 8.83 -1.36
N THR A 407 -9.92 8.74 -0.16
CA THR A 407 -9.92 9.91 0.75
C THR A 407 -8.50 10.28 1.17
N ASP A 408 -8.26 11.57 1.42
CA ASP A 408 -6.94 12.05 1.87
C ASP A 408 -6.49 11.40 3.19
N ALA A 409 -7.44 11.00 4.04
CA ALA A 409 -7.17 10.27 5.28
C ALA A 409 -6.64 8.85 5.02
N GLU A 410 -6.96 8.24 3.88
CA GLU A 410 -6.52 6.90 3.47
C GLU A 410 -5.27 6.96 2.57
N ARG A 411 -5.22 7.90 1.61
CA ARG A 411 -4.19 7.89 0.56
C ARG A 411 -2.89 8.61 0.89
N LEU A 412 -2.88 9.54 1.86
CA LEU A 412 -1.67 10.29 2.21
C LEU A 412 -0.95 9.60 3.37
N VAL A 413 0.27 9.15 3.14
CA VAL A 413 1.10 8.46 4.15
C VAL A 413 2.37 9.26 4.44
N PRO A 414 2.91 9.22 5.66
CA PRO A 414 4.05 10.04 6.02
C PRO A 414 5.35 9.47 5.47
N LEU A 415 6.28 10.32 5.01
CA LEU A 415 7.70 9.94 4.92
C LEU A 415 8.48 10.71 5.98
N ARG A 416 9.05 9.98 6.94
CA ARG A 416 9.84 10.55 8.03
C ARG A 416 11.21 9.89 8.09
N MET A 417 12.21 10.63 8.57
CA MET A 417 13.52 10.06 8.92
C MET A 417 13.81 10.23 10.42
N LEU A 418 14.12 9.12 11.07
CA LEU A 418 14.64 9.11 12.44
C LEU A 418 16.13 9.47 12.40
N LYS A 419 16.52 10.51 13.14
CA LYS A 419 17.94 10.88 13.28
C LYS A 419 18.66 9.87 14.16
N THR A 420 19.81 9.40 13.69
CA THR A 420 20.78 8.59 14.44
C THR A 420 21.93 9.49 14.90
N PHE A 421 22.66 9.08 15.95
CA PHE A 421 23.67 9.91 16.62
C PHE A 421 25.02 9.20 16.75
#